data_AF-A0A4P9XT87-F1
#
_entry.id   AF-A0A4P9XT87-F1
#
_cell.length_a   1.000
_cell.length_b   1.000
_cell.length_c   1.000
_cell.angle_alpha   90.00
_cell.angle_beta   90.00
_cell.angle_gamma   90.00
#
_symmetry.space_group_name_H-M   'P 1'
#
loop_
_entity.id
_entity.type
_entity.pdbx_description
1 polymer ?
#
loop_
_entity_poly.entity_id
_entity_poly.type
_entity_poly.pdbx_seq_one_letter_code
_entity_poly.pdbx_strand_id
1 'polypeptide(L)'
;ALGPITIKGHKLFDATTKEEFFVKGVAYQPRGTAKFVDPLANEAGCRRDIPLMKELGINTLRVYQVDNKANHDTCMRLLADAGIYLLLDLPTPQFSIDRSNPTYDVTIMQHYRATADAFVGYDNMLGFIAGNEVTNDVKTTAASTFVKAALRDIKRHVRGKGPDGRSIPVGYASNDDPETRIELMRYFNCGDASERADFYGVNLYEWCGDRATFETSGYKDRRKEFSGYSVPIFLTEFGCNAVMPRSFGEVSAIFGSQMSDVLSGAIAYEFTNEENGYGLVSVSGNTVRRLPDYNNLKAAYRSANPQGVRAESMGEKRSASTCPAVANSWTASSRLPATPSAEACSCMVKTLSCVVDLNDHSLPKEEEDRMLGNALADVCGKVDCSDINVEARDAKYGKYSGCSLHDRVSWAYNAYYKK
;
A
#
# COMPACT_ATOMS: atom_id res chain seq x y z
N ALA A 1 1.75 18.70 -19.00
CA ALA A 1 1.39 17.47 -18.27
C ALA A 1 2.61 16.56 -18.22
N LEU A 2 2.81 15.86 -17.10
CA LEU A 2 3.83 14.82 -17.00
C LEU A 2 3.39 13.59 -17.81
N GLY A 3 4.35 12.90 -18.44
CA GLY A 3 4.06 11.66 -19.16
C GLY A 3 3.66 10.56 -18.18
N PRO A 4 2.58 9.79 -18.39
CA PRO A 4 2.24 8.71 -17.47
C PRO A 4 3.36 7.68 -17.32
N ILE A 5 3.56 7.15 -16.12
CA ILE A 5 4.48 6.02 -15.91
C ILE A 5 3.75 4.71 -16.23
N THR A 6 4.45 3.84 -16.96
CA THR A 6 3.95 2.54 -17.44
C THR A 6 4.89 1.42 -17.02
N ILE A 7 4.35 0.21 -16.90
CA ILE A 7 5.12 -0.99 -16.53
C ILE A 7 5.40 -1.80 -17.78
N LYS A 8 6.65 -2.21 -17.98
CA LYS A 8 7.03 -3.20 -18.99
C LYS A 8 7.99 -4.22 -18.38
N GLY A 9 7.48 -5.44 -18.20
CA GLY A 9 8.20 -6.48 -17.46
C GLY A 9 8.40 -6.06 -16.01
N HIS A 10 9.64 -6.07 -15.54
CA HIS A 10 10.02 -5.77 -14.16
C HIS A 10 10.53 -4.34 -13.95
N LYS A 11 10.27 -3.42 -14.90
CA LYS A 11 10.76 -2.02 -14.86
C LYS A 11 9.63 -1.03 -15.16
N LEU A 12 9.82 0.21 -14.71
CA LEU A 12 8.94 1.35 -14.94
C LEU A 12 9.50 2.21 -16.08
N PHE A 13 8.63 2.81 -16.89
CA PHE A 13 9.01 3.66 -18.02
C PHE A 13 8.11 4.88 -18.13
N ASP A 14 8.70 6.03 -18.43
CA ASP A 14 7.97 7.20 -18.86
C ASP A 14 7.36 6.96 -20.25
N ALA A 15 6.03 7.07 -20.37
CA ALA A 15 5.32 6.78 -21.61
C ALA A 15 5.66 7.76 -22.74
N THR A 16 6.16 8.94 -22.44
CA THR A 16 6.52 9.98 -23.42
C THR A 16 7.97 9.80 -23.88
N THR A 17 8.93 9.77 -22.95
CA THR A 17 10.37 9.72 -23.29
C THR A 17 10.86 8.31 -23.63
N LYS A 18 10.13 7.28 -23.15
CA LYS A 18 10.49 5.86 -23.20
C LYS A 18 11.73 5.50 -22.37
N GLU A 19 12.21 6.42 -21.54
CA GLU A 19 13.30 6.15 -20.61
C GLU A 19 12.80 5.39 -19.38
N GLU A 20 13.67 4.55 -18.81
CA GLU A 20 13.40 3.89 -17.54
C GLU A 20 13.20 4.92 -16.43
N PHE A 21 12.11 4.74 -15.67
CA PHE A 21 11.75 5.59 -14.56
C PHE A 21 12.22 4.94 -13.25
N PHE A 22 13.11 5.63 -12.53
CA PHE A 22 13.50 5.24 -11.18
C PHE A 22 12.76 6.11 -10.16
N VAL A 23 12.04 5.47 -9.25
CA VAL A 23 11.39 6.11 -8.10
C VAL A 23 12.48 6.74 -7.22
N LYS A 24 12.47 8.06 -7.10
CA LYS A 24 13.34 8.80 -6.19
C LYS A 24 12.44 9.68 -5.33
N GLY A 25 11.97 9.12 -4.22
CA GLY A 25 10.81 9.67 -3.52
C GLY A 25 10.99 9.94 -2.04
N VAL A 26 9.99 10.58 -1.45
CA VAL A 26 9.87 10.78 -0.01
C VAL A 26 8.45 10.47 0.44
N ALA A 27 8.30 9.92 1.64
CA ALA A 27 7.04 9.69 2.31
C ALA A 27 6.49 10.99 2.94
N TYR A 28 5.19 11.27 2.79
CA TYR A 28 4.57 12.53 3.26
C TYR A 28 3.20 12.29 3.88
N GLN A 29 3.15 12.28 5.20
CA GLN A 29 1.92 12.24 5.99
C GLN A 29 2.08 13.08 7.26
N PRO A 30 2.13 14.43 7.16
CA PRO A 30 2.18 15.30 8.32
C PRO A 30 1.01 15.01 9.26
N ARG A 31 1.32 14.65 10.51
CA ARG A 31 0.29 14.26 11.48
C ARG A 31 -0.18 15.46 12.30
N GLY A 32 0.72 16.40 12.60
CA GLY A 32 0.39 17.58 13.39
C GLY A 32 -0.19 17.21 14.77
N THR A 33 -1.09 18.04 15.31
CA THR A 33 -1.79 17.78 16.59
C THR A 33 -3.15 17.10 16.42
N ALA A 34 -3.61 16.89 15.19
CA ALA A 34 -4.92 16.31 14.89
C ALA A 34 -4.82 14.79 14.68
N LYS A 35 -5.91 14.05 14.96
CA LYS A 35 -5.97 12.60 14.75
C LYS A 35 -5.86 12.19 13.27
N PHE A 36 -6.24 13.08 12.35
CA PHE A 36 -6.15 12.87 10.90
C PHE A 36 -5.96 14.22 10.20
N VAL A 37 -5.04 14.25 9.24
CA VAL A 37 -4.83 15.36 8.30
C VAL A 37 -4.62 14.76 6.91
N ASP A 38 -5.48 15.12 5.95
CA ASP A 38 -5.23 14.87 4.53
C ASP A 38 -4.22 15.92 4.02
N PRO A 39 -2.98 15.52 3.70
CA PRO A 39 -1.97 16.47 3.28
C PRO A 39 -2.21 17.01 1.87
N LEU A 40 -2.95 16.28 1.04
CA LEU A 40 -3.24 16.65 -0.35
C LEU A 40 -4.51 17.49 -0.49
N ALA A 41 -5.31 17.61 0.56
CA ALA A 41 -6.41 18.58 0.67
C ALA A 41 -5.98 19.89 1.37
N ASN A 42 -4.74 19.96 1.88
CA ASN A 42 -4.19 21.14 2.54
C ASN A 42 -3.37 22.00 1.56
N GLU A 43 -4.04 22.89 0.85
CA GLU A 43 -3.41 23.77 -0.14
C GLU A 43 -2.23 24.58 0.43
N ALA A 44 -2.36 25.12 1.63
CA ALA A 44 -1.29 25.90 2.26
C ALA A 44 -0.06 25.04 2.55
N GLY A 45 -0.27 23.80 3.03
CA GLY A 45 0.79 22.81 3.23
C GLY A 45 1.49 22.45 1.92
N CYS A 46 0.74 22.12 0.87
CA CYS A 46 1.28 21.79 -0.44
C CYS A 46 2.11 22.94 -1.04
N ARG A 47 1.61 24.18 -0.99
CA ARG A 47 2.33 25.36 -1.50
C ARG A 47 3.63 25.63 -0.75
N ARG A 48 3.67 25.30 0.55
CA ARG A 48 4.83 25.45 1.41
C ARG A 48 5.87 24.34 1.17
N ASP A 49 5.42 23.09 1.06
CA ASP A 49 6.30 21.91 1.12
C ASP A 49 6.78 21.44 -0.26
N ILE A 50 5.95 21.52 -1.30
CA ILE A 50 6.31 21.06 -2.65
C ILE A 50 7.53 21.79 -3.24
N PRO A 51 7.74 23.11 -3.04
CA PRO A 51 8.96 23.77 -3.47
C PRO A 51 10.23 23.16 -2.85
N LEU A 52 10.16 22.74 -1.59
CA LEU A 52 11.26 22.05 -0.92
C LEU A 52 11.45 20.64 -1.48
N MET A 53 10.36 19.90 -1.74
CA MET A 53 10.45 18.58 -2.39
C MET A 53 11.08 18.66 -3.79
N LYS A 54 10.72 19.69 -4.57
CA LYS A 54 11.33 19.98 -5.87
C LYS A 54 12.82 20.29 -5.74
N GLU A 55 13.20 21.10 -4.74
CA GLU A 55 14.61 21.41 -4.47
C GLU A 55 15.41 20.18 -3.97
N LEU A 56 14.78 19.31 -3.19
CA LEU A 56 15.33 18.02 -2.76
C LEU A 56 15.59 17.09 -3.96
N GLY A 57 14.89 17.33 -5.07
CA GLY A 57 15.09 16.64 -6.34
C GLY A 57 14.32 15.34 -6.46
N ILE A 58 13.23 15.17 -5.70
CA ILE A 58 12.39 13.98 -5.75
C ILE A 58 11.48 14.00 -6.98
N ASN A 59 11.08 12.83 -7.45
CA ASN A 59 10.08 12.66 -8.51
C ASN A 59 8.85 11.88 -8.05
N THR A 60 8.83 11.38 -6.81
CA THR A 60 7.71 10.57 -6.28
C THR A 60 7.41 10.96 -4.85
N LEU A 61 6.13 11.11 -4.53
CA LEU A 61 5.63 11.31 -3.17
C LEU A 61 4.79 10.09 -2.78
N ARG A 62 5.07 9.48 -1.64
CA ARG A 62 4.16 8.46 -1.06
C ARG A 62 3.27 9.12 -0.01
N VAL A 63 1.96 8.94 -0.13
CA VAL A 63 0.96 9.42 0.84
C VAL A 63 0.16 8.22 1.34
N TYR A 64 -0.02 8.13 2.66
CA TYR A 64 -0.62 6.95 3.30
C TYR A 64 -2.12 7.08 3.51
N GLN A 65 -2.62 8.31 3.59
CA GLN A 65 -4.01 8.58 3.92
C GLN A 65 -4.49 9.91 3.35
N VAL A 66 -5.68 9.89 2.75
CA VAL A 66 -6.41 11.03 2.20
C VAL A 66 -7.89 10.94 2.57
N ASP A 67 -8.61 12.07 2.52
CA ASP A 67 -10.07 12.12 2.56
C ASP A 67 -10.59 12.02 1.12
N ASN A 68 -11.19 10.89 0.77
CA ASN A 68 -11.70 10.65 -0.58
C ASN A 68 -12.93 11.49 -0.97
N LYS A 69 -13.43 12.36 -0.08
CA LYS A 69 -14.46 13.35 -0.39
C LYS A 69 -13.91 14.76 -0.60
N ALA A 70 -12.65 15.01 -0.25
CA ALA A 70 -12.01 16.31 -0.42
C ALA A 70 -11.62 16.54 -1.89
N ASN A 71 -11.34 17.80 -2.25
CA ASN A 71 -10.77 18.15 -3.54
C ASN A 71 -9.24 18.20 -3.43
N HIS A 72 -8.55 17.50 -4.32
CA HIS A 72 -7.08 17.41 -4.35
C HIS A 72 -6.44 18.15 -5.54
N ASP A 73 -7.22 18.84 -6.36
CA ASP A 73 -6.80 19.38 -7.66
C ASP A 73 -5.63 20.34 -7.53
N THR A 74 -5.65 21.22 -6.53
CA THR A 74 -4.57 22.19 -6.34
C THR A 74 -3.26 21.51 -5.99
N CYS A 75 -3.25 20.58 -5.03
CA CYS A 75 -2.04 19.87 -4.62
C CYS A 75 -1.53 18.95 -5.74
N MET A 76 -2.42 18.22 -6.41
CA MET A 76 -2.04 17.34 -7.53
C MET A 76 -1.45 18.13 -8.70
N ARG A 77 -1.99 19.32 -9.01
CA ARG A 77 -1.40 20.23 -10.01
C ARG A 77 -0.02 20.73 -9.58
N LEU A 78 0.14 21.15 -8.33
CA LEU A 78 1.44 21.60 -7.81
C LEU A 78 2.50 20.49 -7.87
N LEU A 79 2.13 19.24 -7.57
CA LEU A 79 3.00 18.07 -7.72
C LEU A 79 3.38 17.87 -9.19
N ALA A 80 2.41 17.92 -10.11
CA ALA A 80 2.66 17.77 -11.54
C ALA A 80 3.59 18.88 -12.09
N ASP A 81 3.37 20.14 -11.71
CA ASP A 81 4.23 21.28 -12.07
C ASP A 81 5.65 21.18 -11.48
N ALA A 82 5.80 20.42 -10.40
CA ALA A 82 7.08 20.09 -9.78
C ALA A 82 7.78 18.86 -10.39
N GLY A 83 7.12 18.11 -11.27
CA GLY A 83 7.66 16.86 -11.80
C GLY A 83 7.50 15.66 -10.87
N ILE A 84 6.54 15.71 -9.94
CA ILE A 84 6.37 14.73 -8.86
C ILE A 84 5.10 13.89 -9.10
N TYR A 85 5.28 12.58 -9.11
CA TYR A 85 4.20 11.59 -9.16
C TYR A 85 3.72 11.20 -7.75
N LEU A 86 2.47 10.76 -7.64
CA LEU A 86 1.88 10.28 -6.40
C LEU A 86 1.79 8.75 -6.38
N LEU A 87 2.32 8.14 -5.33
CA LEU A 87 2.04 6.78 -4.90
C LEU A 87 1.10 6.85 -3.68
N LEU A 88 -0.11 6.31 -3.80
CA LEU A 88 -1.15 6.49 -2.78
C LEU A 88 -1.57 5.15 -2.17
N ASP A 89 -1.48 5.03 -0.85
CA ASP A 89 -2.11 3.93 -0.13
C ASP A 89 -3.64 4.11 -0.10
N LEU A 90 -4.37 3.04 -0.44
CA LEU A 90 -5.83 2.97 -0.32
C LEU A 90 -6.32 2.65 1.10
N PRO A 91 -5.63 1.81 1.89
CA PRO A 91 -5.97 1.59 3.29
C PRO A 91 -5.86 2.87 4.10
N THR A 92 -6.75 3.00 5.09
CA THR A 92 -6.62 3.99 6.17
C THR A 92 -6.71 3.26 7.50
N PRO A 93 -6.32 3.86 8.64
CA PRO A 93 -6.48 3.22 9.94
C PRO A 93 -7.92 2.71 10.19
N GLN A 94 -8.92 3.44 9.70
CA GLN A 94 -10.34 3.09 9.86
C GLN A 94 -10.87 2.08 8.82
N PHE A 95 -10.25 2.03 7.65
CA PHE A 95 -10.67 1.20 6.51
C PHE A 95 -9.46 0.44 5.99
N SER A 96 -9.10 -0.62 6.71
CA SER A 96 -7.99 -1.51 6.34
C SER A 96 -8.33 -2.95 6.71
N ILE A 97 -7.60 -3.89 6.11
CA ILE A 97 -7.69 -5.30 6.47
C ILE A 97 -6.98 -5.47 7.80
N ASP A 98 -7.72 -5.80 8.85
CA ASP A 98 -7.15 -6.12 10.16
C ASP A 98 -6.35 -7.43 10.07
N ARG A 99 -5.05 -7.37 10.31
CA ARG A 99 -4.19 -8.55 10.24
C ARG A 99 -4.52 -9.64 11.24
N SER A 100 -5.14 -9.30 12.37
CA SER A 100 -5.47 -10.21 13.46
C SER A 100 -6.78 -10.97 13.23
N ASN A 101 -7.71 -10.36 12.51
CA ASN A 101 -8.98 -10.95 12.11
C ASN A 101 -9.34 -10.54 10.66
N PRO A 102 -8.60 -11.06 9.68
CA PRO A 102 -8.60 -10.48 8.35
C PRO A 102 -9.89 -10.78 7.59
N THR A 103 -10.47 -9.71 7.06
CA THR A 103 -11.64 -9.75 6.20
C THR A 103 -11.47 -8.74 5.07
N TYR A 104 -12.07 -9.04 3.91
CA TYR A 104 -12.25 -8.07 2.82
C TYR A 104 -13.74 -8.00 2.52
N ASP A 105 -14.37 -6.94 2.98
CA ASP A 105 -15.82 -6.75 2.92
C ASP A 105 -16.24 -5.59 2.02
N VAL A 106 -17.55 -5.40 1.89
CA VAL A 106 -18.15 -4.30 1.13
C VAL A 106 -17.71 -2.91 1.63
N THR A 107 -17.45 -2.76 2.93
CA THR A 107 -17.04 -1.50 3.55
C THR A 107 -15.64 -1.09 3.08
N ILE A 108 -14.67 -2.01 3.19
CA ILE A 108 -13.29 -1.80 2.74
C ILE A 108 -13.26 -1.62 1.22
N MET A 109 -13.97 -2.48 0.48
CA MET A 109 -14.03 -2.38 -0.98
C MET A 109 -14.56 -1.01 -1.44
N GLN A 110 -15.66 -0.53 -0.86
CA GLN A 110 -16.25 0.75 -1.23
C GLN A 110 -15.31 1.92 -0.89
N HIS A 111 -14.66 1.89 0.27
CA HIS A 111 -13.67 2.91 0.62
C HIS A 111 -12.52 2.96 -0.38
N TYR A 112 -11.92 1.79 -0.72
CA TYR A 112 -10.80 1.73 -1.67
C TYR A 112 -11.21 2.21 -3.06
N ARG A 113 -12.41 1.84 -3.51
CA ARG A 113 -12.96 2.30 -4.80
C ARG A 113 -13.18 3.81 -4.83
N ALA A 114 -13.76 4.37 -3.77
CA ALA A 114 -13.99 5.80 -3.66
C ALA A 114 -12.66 6.59 -3.65
N THR A 115 -11.68 6.12 -2.89
CA THR A 115 -10.33 6.71 -2.89
C THR A 115 -9.67 6.60 -4.26
N ALA A 116 -9.76 5.45 -4.94
CA ALA A 116 -9.23 5.32 -6.29
C ALA A 116 -9.95 6.26 -7.28
N ASP A 117 -11.29 6.34 -7.24
CA ASP A 117 -12.07 7.20 -8.14
C ASP A 117 -11.74 8.70 -7.95
N ALA A 118 -11.41 9.13 -6.73
CA ALA A 118 -10.97 10.51 -6.47
C ALA A 118 -9.62 10.87 -7.13
N PHE A 119 -8.77 9.88 -7.42
CA PHE A 119 -7.41 10.11 -7.91
C PHE A 119 -7.13 9.60 -9.32
N VAL A 120 -7.99 8.72 -9.87
CA VAL A 120 -7.72 8.10 -11.18
C VAL A 120 -7.59 9.10 -12.32
N GLY A 121 -8.18 10.28 -12.21
CA GLY A 121 -8.14 11.33 -13.23
C GLY A 121 -6.83 12.11 -13.33
N TYR A 122 -5.87 11.93 -12.40
CA TYR A 122 -4.62 12.71 -12.42
C TYR A 122 -3.50 12.02 -13.22
N ASP A 123 -2.88 12.75 -14.15
CA ASP A 123 -1.79 12.26 -15.02
C ASP A 123 -0.58 11.76 -14.22
N ASN A 124 -0.30 12.42 -13.09
CA ASN A 124 0.85 12.15 -12.24
C ASN A 124 0.59 11.07 -11.17
N MET A 125 -0.42 10.22 -11.33
CA MET A 125 -0.54 9.02 -10.51
C MET A 125 0.52 7.98 -10.90
N LEU A 126 1.42 7.62 -9.98
CA LEU A 126 2.34 6.49 -10.19
C LEU A 126 1.60 5.16 -10.00
N GLY A 127 0.85 5.02 -8.91
CA GLY A 127 0.16 3.78 -8.57
C GLY A 127 -0.61 3.87 -7.25
N PHE A 128 -1.36 2.81 -6.96
CA PHE A 128 -2.03 2.61 -5.68
C PHE A 128 -1.40 1.45 -4.90
N ILE A 129 -1.38 1.55 -3.57
CA ILE A 129 -1.01 0.44 -2.68
C ILE A 129 -2.29 -0.11 -2.03
N ALA A 130 -2.58 -1.40 -2.26
CA ALA A 130 -3.78 -2.06 -1.74
C ALA A 130 -3.62 -2.59 -0.30
N GLY A 131 -2.40 -2.57 0.25
CA GLY A 131 -2.08 -2.99 1.60
C GLY A 131 -0.64 -2.63 1.95
N ASN A 132 -0.42 -2.25 3.21
CA ASN A 132 0.90 -1.90 3.75
C ASN A 132 1.16 -2.73 5.00
N GLU A 133 2.13 -3.64 4.92
CA GLU A 133 2.57 -4.51 6.01
C GLU A 133 1.40 -5.22 6.73
N VAL A 134 0.40 -5.67 5.97
CA VAL A 134 -0.80 -6.27 6.58
C VAL A 134 -0.40 -7.58 7.26
N THR A 135 0.12 -8.54 6.49
CA THR A 135 0.96 -9.59 7.07
C THR A 135 2.29 -8.98 7.43
N ASN A 136 2.68 -9.09 8.70
CA ASN A 136 3.96 -8.60 9.20
C ASN A 136 4.78 -9.65 9.95
N ASP A 137 4.22 -10.83 10.19
CA ASP A 137 4.87 -11.98 10.83
C ASP A 137 4.19 -13.29 10.41
N VAL A 138 4.73 -14.42 10.89
CA VAL A 138 4.20 -15.77 10.60
C VAL A 138 2.75 -15.97 11.07
N LYS A 139 2.31 -15.25 12.11
CA LYS A 139 0.98 -15.41 12.72
C LYS A 139 -0.12 -14.73 11.89
N THR A 140 0.25 -13.76 11.07
CA THR A 140 -0.68 -12.90 10.32
C THR A 140 -0.70 -13.20 8.82
N THR A 141 -0.07 -14.31 8.38
CA THR A 141 0.04 -14.69 6.96
C THR A 141 -1.32 -14.85 6.27
N ALA A 142 -2.35 -15.32 6.97
CA ALA A 142 -3.72 -15.43 6.46
C ALA A 142 -4.23 -14.13 5.80
N ALA A 143 -3.85 -12.97 6.34
CA ALA A 143 -4.32 -11.67 5.89
C ALA A 143 -3.94 -11.35 4.44
N SER A 144 -2.82 -11.89 3.95
CA SER A 144 -2.37 -11.72 2.56
C SER A 144 -3.42 -12.19 1.54
N THR A 145 -4.25 -13.19 1.89
CA THR A 145 -5.35 -13.67 1.05
C THR A 145 -6.37 -12.57 0.74
N PHE A 146 -6.70 -11.76 1.74
CA PHE A 146 -7.67 -10.69 1.62
C PHE A 146 -7.07 -9.46 0.92
N VAL A 147 -5.79 -9.17 1.17
CA VAL A 147 -5.08 -8.12 0.45
C VAL A 147 -5.02 -8.43 -1.03
N LYS A 148 -4.74 -9.69 -1.41
CA LYS A 148 -4.71 -10.11 -2.81
C LYS A 148 -6.08 -10.05 -3.48
N ALA A 149 -7.16 -10.33 -2.73
CA ALA A 149 -8.53 -10.13 -3.21
C ALA A 149 -8.85 -8.64 -3.43
N ALA A 150 -8.47 -7.77 -2.49
CA ALA A 150 -8.60 -6.33 -2.64
C ALA A 150 -7.83 -5.81 -3.85
N LEU A 151 -6.60 -6.29 -4.04
CA LEU A 151 -5.76 -5.96 -5.18
C LEU A 151 -6.43 -6.34 -6.51
N ARG A 152 -6.95 -7.58 -6.63
CA ARG A 152 -7.70 -8.05 -7.81
C ARG A 152 -8.86 -7.10 -8.14
N ASP A 153 -9.64 -6.74 -7.12
CA ASP A 153 -10.88 -6.00 -7.30
C ASP A 153 -10.64 -4.52 -7.59
N ILE A 154 -9.60 -3.92 -7.00
CA ILE A 154 -9.21 -2.54 -7.33
C ILE A 154 -8.55 -2.46 -8.70
N LYS A 155 -7.68 -3.40 -9.09
CA LYS A 155 -7.14 -3.46 -10.46
C LYS A 155 -8.26 -3.50 -11.50
N ARG A 156 -9.30 -4.31 -11.25
CA ARG A 156 -10.48 -4.37 -12.11
C ARG A 156 -11.21 -3.03 -12.13
N HIS A 157 -11.39 -2.39 -10.98
CA HIS A 157 -12.11 -1.12 -10.84
C HIS A 157 -11.43 0.04 -11.58
N VAL A 158 -10.10 0.16 -11.49
CA VAL A 158 -9.34 1.28 -12.09
C VAL A 158 -8.95 1.06 -13.56
N ARG A 159 -9.23 -0.12 -14.10
CA ARG A 159 -8.87 -0.49 -15.47
C ARG A 159 -9.50 0.48 -16.48
N GLY A 160 -8.66 1.19 -17.22
CA GLY A 160 -9.08 2.12 -18.27
C GLY A 160 -9.72 3.42 -17.77
N LYS A 161 -9.68 3.71 -16.46
CA LYS A 161 -10.29 4.92 -15.88
C LYS A 161 -9.36 6.13 -15.86
N GLY A 162 -8.05 5.93 -16.06
CA GLY A 162 -7.10 7.03 -16.08
C GLY A 162 -7.14 7.84 -17.37
N PRO A 163 -6.44 8.99 -17.42
CA PRO A 163 -6.22 9.76 -18.63
C PRO A 163 -5.76 8.88 -19.80
N ASP A 164 -6.31 9.14 -20.98
CA ASP A 164 -6.10 8.36 -22.21
C ASP A 164 -6.43 6.86 -22.10
N GLY A 165 -7.30 6.49 -21.16
CA GLY A 165 -7.68 5.09 -20.91
C GLY A 165 -6.58 4.27 -20.22
N ARG A 166 -5.65 4.93 -19.52
CA ARG A 166 -4.60 4.23 -18.75
C ARG A 166 -5.22 3.44 -17.59
N SER A 167 -4.67 2.26 -17.34
CA SER A 167 -4.90 1.52 -16.08
C SER A 167 -3.81 1.88 -15.09
N ILE A 168 -4.18 2.47 -13.96
CA ILE A 168 -3.23 2.83 -12.90
C ILE A 168 -2.77 1.55 -12.19
N PRO A 169 -1.44 1.31 -12.05
CA PRO A 169 -0.94 0.11 -11.37
C PRO A 169 -1.40 0.02 -9.92
N VAL A 170 -1.67 -1.20 -9.45
CA VAL A 170 -1.99 -1.48 -8.04
C VAL A 170 -1.01 -2.51 -7.49
N GLY A 171 -0.29 -2.13 -6.44
CA GLY A 171 0.74 -2.94 -5.79
C GLY A 171 0.48 -3.19 -4.31
N TYR A 172 1.52 -3.67 -3.65
CA TYR A 172 1.55 -3.97 -2.21
C TYR A 172 2.86 -3.47 -1.61
N ALA A 173 2.85 -2.99 -0.36
CA ALA A 173 4.04 -2.65 0.40
C ALA A 173 4.22 -3.65 1.55
N SER A 174 5.37 -4.33 1.60
CA SER A 174 5.71 -5.34 2.59
C SER A 174 6.70 -4.80 3.62
N ASN A 175 6.69 -5.39 4.83
CA ASN A 175 7.81 -5.26 5.75
C ASN A 175 8.94 -6.24 5.36
N ASP A 176 10.03 -6.22 6.14
CA ASP A 176 11.23 -7.05 5.94
C ASP A 176 11.41 -8.11 7.04
N ASP A 177 10.32 -8.76 7.45
CA ASP A 177 10.39 -9.87 8.40
C ASP A 177 11.09 -11.10 7.77
N PRO A 178 12.17 -11.62 8.37
CA PRO A 178 12.98 -12.67 7.74
C PRO A 178 12.26 -14.02 7.61
N GLU A 179 11.23 -14.29 8.43
CA GLU A 179 10.48 -15.54 8.39
C GLU A 179 9.40 -15.54 7.29
N THR A 180 8.97 -14.36 6.82
CA THR A 180 7.83 -14.23 5.89
C THR A 180 8.15 -13.51 4.58
N ARG A 181 9.20 -12.69 4.49
CA ARG A 181 9.46 -11.81 3.32
C ARG A 181 9.55 -12.54 1.98
N ILE A 182 10.13 -13.74 1.95
CA ILE A 182 10.27 -14.54 0.72
C ILE A 182 8.91 -15.06 0.25
N GLU A 183 8.10 -15.57 1.18
CA GLU A 183 6.79 -16.11 0.82
C GLU A 183 5.79 -14.98 0.51
N LEU A 184 5.87 -13.83 1.17
CA LEU A 184 5.12 -12.63 0.80
C LEU A 184 5.44 -12.18 -0.63
N MET A 185 6.72 -12.03 -0.94
CA MET A 185 7.18 -11.66 -2.28
C MET A 185 6.66 -12.67 -3.32
N ARG A 186 6.81 -13.97 -3.09
CA ARG A 186 6.28 -15.00 -4.01
C ARG A 186 4.76 -14.94 -4.13
N TYR A 187 4.04 -14.77 -3.03
CA TYR A 187 2.59 -14.82 -2.99
C TYR A 187 1.93 -13.68 -3.78
N PHE A 188 2.46 -12.46 -3.68
CA PHE A 188 1.95 -11.32 -4.42
C PHE A 188 2.31 -11.34 -5.92
N ASN A 189 3.21 -12.23 -6.36
CA ASN A 189 3.54 -12.46 -7.77
C ASN A 189 3.14 -13.83 -8.31
N CYS A 190 2.35 -14.62 -7.57
CA CYS A 190 1.86 -15.91 -8.02
C CYS A 190 0.40 -15.89 -8.49
N GLY A 191 -0.06 -16.95 -9.14
CA GLY A 191 -1.46 -17.11 -9.55
C GLY A 191 -1.83 -16.28 -10.78
N ASP A 192 -3.12 -16.00 -10.93
CA ASP A 192 -3.66 -15.32 -12.12
C ASP A 192 -3.12 -13.89 -12.26
N ALA A 193 -2.90 -13.45 -13.50
CA ALA A 193 -2.36 -12.10 -13.77
C ALA A 193 -3.23 -10.96 -13.23
N SER A 194 -4.54 -11.16 -13.11
CA SER A 194 -5.45 -10.19 -12.49
C SER A 194 -5.29 -10.08 -10.97
N GLU A 195 -4.69 -11.08 -10.32
CA GLU A 195 -4.55 -11.19 -8.87
C GLU A 195 -3.12 -10.89 -8.40
N ARG A 196 -2.15 -10.86 -9.32
CA ARG A 196 -0.77 -10.46 -9.02
C ARG A 196 -0.67 -8.95 -8.84
N ALA A 197 0.18 -8.52 -7.92
CA ALA A 197 0.54 -7.12 -7.77
C ALA A 197 1.23 -6.61 -9.04
N ASP A 198 0.89 -5.38 -9.46
CA ASP A 198 1.53 -4.76 -10.62
C ASP A 198 2.95 -4.29 -10.29
N PHE A 199 3.24 -4.01 -9.02
CA PHE A 199 4.57 -3.75 -8.46
C PHE A 199 4.62 -4.25 -7.01
N TYR A 200 5.82 -4.46 -6.48
CA TYR A 200 6.04 -4.88 -5.11
C TYR A 200 6.96 -3.90 -4.36
N GLY A 201 6.46 -3.37 -3.26
CA GLY A 201 7.16 -2.46 -2.38
C GLY A 201 7.75 -3.18 -1.17
N VAL A 202 8.91 -2.73 -0.72
CA VAL A 202 9.52 -3.19 0.54
C VAL A 202 9.88 -1.99 1.41
N ASN A 203 9.44 -1.99 2.66
CA ASN A 203 9.90 -1.06 3.68
C ASN A 203 11.19 -1.64 4.28
N LEU A 204 12.35 -1.12 3.87
CA LEU A 204 13.65 -1.73 4.10
C LEU A 204 14.58 -0.81 4.90
N TYR A 205 14.83 -1.18 6.15
CA TYR A 205 15.60 -0.39 7.12
C TYR A 205 16.93 -1.05 7.53
N GLU A 206 17.41 -2.07 6.80
CA GLU A 206 18.62 -2.84 7.20
C GLU A 206 19.93 -2.00 7.14
N TRP A 207 19.99 -0.92 6.34
CA TRP A 207 21.18 -0.07 6.23
C TRP A 207 21.15 1.08 7.24
N CYS A 208 22.03 1.03 8.25
CA CYS A 208 22.10 2.05 9.31
C CYS A 208 23.51 2.65 9.46
N GLY A 209 23.63 3.96 9.22
CA GLY A 209 24.86 4.74 9.45
C GLY A 209 25.99 4.48 8.45
N ASP A 210 27.11 5.20 8.64
CA ASP A 210 28.21 5.27 7.66
C ASP A 210 29.09 4.03 7.55
N ARG A 211 28.99 3.11 8.52
CA ARG A 211 29.78 1.87 8.52
C ARG A 211 29.11 0.76 7.73
N ALA A 212 27.82 0.90 7.43
CA ALA A 212 27.10 -0.06 6.61
C ALA A 212 27.56 0.07 5.15
N THR A 213 27.75 -1.08 4.51
CA THR A 213 28.06 -1.19 3.08
C THR A 213 27.01 -2.09 2.43
N PHE A 214 27.05 -2.22 1.10
CA PHE A 214 26.18 -3.15 0.37
C PHE A 214 26.31 -4.60 0.89
N GLU A 215 27.52 -5.01 1.29
CA GLU A 215 27.82 -6.33 1.81
C GLU A 215 27.38 -6.52 3.26
N THR A 216 27.54 -5.50 4.11
CA THR A 216 27.31 -5.63 5.56
C THR A 216 25.90 -5.25 5.99
N SER A 217 25.18 -4.46 5.19
CA SER A 217 23.80 -4.04 5.47
C SER A 217 22.75 -5.10 5.21
N GLY A 218 23.07 -6.19 4.51
CA GLY A 218 22.08 -7.16 4.02
C GLY A 218 21.54 -6.85 2.62
N TYR A 219 21.81 -5.67 2.05
CA TYR A 219 21.35 -5.29 0.70
C TYR A 219 21.85 -6.26 -0.40
N LYS A 220 23.04 -6.84 -0.23
CA LYS A 220 23.55 -7.89 -1.12
C LYS A 220 22.66 -9.12 -1.16
N ASP A 221 22.07 -9.50 -0.03
CA ASP A 221 21.17 -10.64 0.04
C ASP A 221 19.78 -10.28 -0.45
N ARG A 222 19.27 -9.08 -0.12
CA ARG A 222 18.01 -8.56 -0.69
C ARG A 222 18.07 -8.50 -2.23
N ARG A 223 19.18 -8.04 -2.81
CA ARG A 223 19.40 -8.06 -4.26
C ARG A 223 19.23 -9.45 -4.85
N LYS A 224 19.81 -10.49 -4.22
CA LYS A 224 19.70 -11.88 -4.71
C LYS A 224 18.25 -12.36 -4.66
N GLU A 225 17.52 -12.01 -3.62
CA GLU A 225 16.10 -12.36 -3.45
C GLU A 225 15.23 -11.68 -4.51
N PHE A 226 15.48 -10.40 -4.81
CA PHE A 226 14.74 -9.62 -5.81
C PHE A 226 15.09 -10.00 -7.26
N SER A 227 16.24 -10.65 -7.47
CA SER A 227 16.71 -11.02 -8.80
C SER A 227 15.73 -12.01 -9.46
N GLY A 228 15.34 -11.71 -10.70
CA GLY A 228 14.41 -12.58 -11.45
C GLY A 228 12.94 -12.39 -11.11
N TYR A 229 12.57 -11.47 -10.21
CA TYR A 229 11.17 -11.13 -9.96
C TYR A 229 10.53 -10.47 -11.19
N SER A 230 9.26 -10.82 -11.48
CA SER A 230 8.65 -10.52 -12.79
C SER A 230 7.94 -9.18 -12.91
N VAL A 231 7.75 -8.47 -11.81
CA VAL A 231 7.16 -7.13 -11.77
C VAL A 231 8.15 -6.15 -11.11
N PRO A 232 7.99 -4.83 -11.27
CA PRO A 232 8.87 -3.85 -10.62
C PRO A 232 8.92 -4.03 -9.11
N ILE A 233 10.12 -3.95 -8.55
CA ILE A 233 10.36 -3.84 -7.11
C ILE A 233 11.00 -2.49 -6.84
N PHE A 234 10.56 -1.79 -5.80
CA PHE A 234 11.25 -0.62 -5.28
C PHE A 234 11.07 -0.54 -3.76
N LEU A 235 11.93 0.22 -3.08
CA LEU A 235 11.79 0.39 -1.64
C LEU A 235 10.70 1.44 -1.39
N THR A 236 9.60 1.04 -0.77
CA THR A 236 8.50 1.94 -0.42
C THR A 236 8.81 2.78 0.82
N GLU A 237 9.79 2.34 1.61
CA GLU A 237 10.43 3.09 2.69
C GLU A 237 11.89 2.68 2.81
N PHE A 238 12.78 3.63 3.11
CA PHE A 238 14.15 3.41 3.57
C PHE A 238 14.63 4.59 4.43
N GLY A 239 15.79 4.44 5.07
CA GLY A 239 16.46 5.50 5.83
C GLY A 239 16.42 5.25 7.33
N CYS A 240 17.04 4.16 7.78
CA CYS A 240 17.20 3.80 9.19
C CYS A 240 17.74 4.98 10.02
N ASN A 241 17.09 5.30 11.12
CA ASN A 241 17.47 6.42 11.99
C ASN A 241 18.22 6.00 13.27
N ALA A 242 18.75 4.78 13.33
CA ALA A 242 19.53 4.30 14.48
C ALA A 242 20.87 5.06 14.67
N VAL A 243 21.38 5.67 13.59
CA VAL A 243 22.54 6.58 13.62
C VAL A 243 22.13 7.90 12.97
N MET A 244 22.28 8.99 13.72
CA MET A 244 21.84 10.33 13.32
C MET A 244 23.02 11.33 13.33
N PRO A 245 23.02 12.34 12.43
CA PRO A 245 22.09 12.50 11.30
C PRO A 245 22.28 11.39 10.26
N ARG A 246 21.22 11.04 9.52
CA ARG A 246 21.30 9.99 8.50
C ARG A 246 22.13 10.47 7.33
N SER A 247 23.10 9.67 6.91
CA SER A 247 23.95 10.00 5.76
C SER A 247 23.36 9.59 4.42
N PHE A 248 22.40 8.66 4.41
CA PHE A 248 21.76 8.10 3.23
C PHE A 248 22.74 7.44 2.24
N GLY A 249 23.78 6.76 2.77
CA GLY A 249 24.76 6.02 1.97
C GLY A 249 24.16 4.92 1.10
N GLU A 250 23.04 4.32 1.53
CA GLU A 250 22.26 3.32 0.81
C GLU A 250 21.75 3.81 -0.55
N VAL A 251 21.57 5.12 -0.75
CA VAL A 251 21.16 5.70 -2.05
C VAL A 251 22.18 5.35 -3.13
N SER A 252 23.48 5.32 -2.80
CA SER A 252 24.52 4.94 -3.76
C SER A 252 24.36 3.48 -4.22
N ALA A 253 24.00 2.58 -3.31
CA ALA A 253 23.76 1.17 -3.65
C ALA A 253 22.47 0.98 -4.45
N ILE A 254 21.37 1.61 -4.02
CA ILE A 254 20.03 1.51 -4.64
C ILE A 254 20.07 1.99 -6.09
N PHE A 255 20.62 3.18 -6.33
CA PHE A 255 20.65 3.80 -7.66
C PHE A 255 21.94 3.52 -8.44
N GLY A 256 22.92 2.85 -7.83
CA GLY A 256 24.17 2.45 -8.48
C GLY A 256 24.08 1.11 -9.18
N SER A 257 25.21 0.65 -9.73
CA SER A 257 25.32 -0.65 -10.42
C SER A 257 25.09 -1.86 -9.53
N GLN A 258 25.01 -1.67 -8.21
CA GLN A 258 24.72 -2.74 -7.27
C GLN A 258 23.25 -3.15 -7.30
N MET A 259 22.30 -2.24 -7.49
CA MET A 259 20.88 -2.58 -7.38
C MET A 259 19.97 -1.98 -8.45
N SER A 260 20.41 -1.01 -9.26
CA SER A 260 19.55 -0.38 -10.29
C SER A 260 19.08 -1.33 -11.40
N ASP A 261 19.71 -2.50 -11.54
CA ASP A 261 19.26 -3.56 -12.44
C ASP A 261 18.04 -4.33 -11.90
N VAL A 262 17.88 -4.40 -10.57
CA VAL A 262 16.79 -5.13 -9.90
C VAL A 262 15.75 -4.23 -9.24
N LEU A 263 16.13 -3.07 -8.73
CA LEU A 263 15.25 -2.10 -8.07
C LEU A 263 14.92 -0.95 -9.02
N SER A 264 13.64 -0.60 -9.06
CA SER A 264 13.09 0.59 -9.72
C SER A 264 13.16 1.83 -8.83
N GLY A 265 14.10 1.90 -7.89
CA GLY A 265 14.31 3.04 -6.99
C GLY A 265 13.83 2.85 -5.55
N ALA A 266 13.62 3.97 -4.84
CA ALA A 266 13.30 3.99 -3.41
C ALA A 266 12.66 5.31 -2.93
N ILE A 267 11.93 5.24 -1.81
CA ILE A 267 11.23 6.35 -1.14
C ILE A 267 11.75 6.51 0.28
N ALA A 268 12.34 7.66 0.63
CA ALA A 268 12.87 7.90 1.97
C ALA A 268 11.73 8.20 2.96
N TYR A 269 11.80 7.62 4.16
CA TYR A 269 10.85 7.87 5.24
C TYR A 269 11.48 8.85 6.26
N GLU A 270 10.94 10.04 6.52
CA GLU A 270 9.80 10.72 5.91
C GLU A 270 10.03 12.25 5.86
N PHE A 271 9.16 13.01 5.18
CA PHE A 271 9.39 14.46 4.97
C PHE A 271 9.28 15.26 6.27
N THR A 272 8.16 15.17 7.01
CA THR A 272 7.92 15.94 8.23
C THR A 272 8.42 15.21 9.47
N ASN A 273 9.05 15.94 10.38
CA ASN A 273 9.57 15.37 11.62
C ASN A 273 8.47 15.25 12.66
N GLU A 274 8.03 14.01 12.86
CA GLU A 274 7.11 13.62 13.93
C GLU A 274 7.89 13.07 15.15
N GLU A 275 7.18 12.54 16.15
CA GLU A 275 7.77 11.99 17.39
C GLU A 275 8.75 10.83 17.15
N ASN A 276 8.67 10.18 15.98
CA ASN A 276 9.51 9.05 15.58
C ASN A 276 10.95 9.45 15.15
N GLY A 277 11.23 10.74 14.96
CA GLY A 277 12.56 11.26 14.60
C GLY A 277 13.03 10.91 13.19
N TYR A 278 12.12 10.67 12.24
CA TYR A 278 12.46 10.33 10.84
C TYR A 278 12.42 11.51 9.86
N GLY A 279 12.07 12.71 10.31
CA GLY A 279 11.78 13.82 9.41
C GLY A 279 13.00 14.45 8.73
N LEU A 280 12.79 14.99 7.55
CA LEU A 280 13.73 15.86 6.85
C LEU A 280 13.52 17.34 7.23
N VAL A 281 12.30 17.73 7.58
CA VAL A 281 11.97 19.10 7.97
C VAL A 281 11.15 19.13 9.26
N SER A 282 11.33 20.18 10.05
CA SER A 282 10.45 20.51 11.16
C SER A 282 9.48 21.62 10.73
N VAL A 283 8.19 21.42 11.00
CA VAL A 283 7.12 22.35 10.64
C VAL A 283 6.53 22.97 11.90
N SER A 284 6.42 24.29 11.94
CA SER A 284 5.72 25.02 12.99
C SER A 284 4.84 26.11 12.37
N GLY A 285 3.53 25.91 12.40
CA GLY A 285 2.58 26.72 11.64
C GLY A 285 2.91 26.72 10.15
N ASN A 286 3.21 27.91 9.60
CA ASN A 286 3.61 28.08 8.20
C ASN A 286 5.14 28.11 7.99
N THR A 287 5.92 27.95 9.06
CA THR A 287 7.38 28.00 9.00
C THR A 287 7.95 26.58 8.88
N VAL A 288 8.85 26.38 7.93
CA VAL A 288 9.58 25.12 7.74
C VAL A 288 11.07 25.33 8.01
N ARG A 289 11.63 24.48 8.86
CA ARG A 289 13.07 24.43 9.13
C ARG A 289 13.64 23.11 8.63
N ARG A 290 14.63 23.18 7.73
CA ARG A 290 15.37 21.99 7.27
C ARG A 290 16.17 21.40 8.43
N LEU A 291 16.14 20.08 8.54
CA LEU A 291 17.00 19.30 9.45
C LEU A 291 18.26 18.86 8.70
N PRO A 292 19.33 18.41 9.40
CA PRO A 292 20.56 17.95 8.75
C PRO A 292 20.31 16.88 7.67
N ASP A 293 19.41 15.94 7.94
CA ASP A 293 19.03 14.85 7.04
C ASP A 293 18.51 15.34 5.67
N TYR A 294 17.83 16.49 5.61
CA TYR A 294 17.40 17.08 4.34
C TYR A 294 18.58 17.35 3.41
N ASN A 295 19.66 17.92 3.95
CA ASN A 295 20.84 18.24 3.16
C ASN A 295 21.60 16.98 2.75
N ASN A 296 21.66 15.97 3.63
CA ASN A 296 22.30 14.69 3.34
C ASN A 296 21.54 13.93 2.23
N LEU A 297 20.22 13.81 2.35
CA LEU A 297 19.39 13.17 1.32
C LEU A 297 19.46 13.93 -0.01
N LYS A 298 19.42 15.26 0.02
CA LYS A 298 19.59 16.10 -1.19
C LYS A 298 20.93 15.83 -1.87
N ALA A 299 22.03 15.72 -1.11
CA ALA A 299 23.35 15.42 -1.65
C ALA A 299 23.42 14.00 -2.24
N ALA A 300 22.82 13.02 -1.55
CA ALA A 300 22.74 11.65 -2.01
C ALA A 300 21.94 11.53 -3.32
N TYR A 301 20.73 12.12 -3.38
CA TYR A 301 19.89 12.14 -4.57
C TYR A 301 20.43 12.96 -5.73
N ARG A 302 21.28 13.96 -5.48
CA ARG A 302 22.00 14.68 -6.54
C ARG A 302 23.14 13.84 -7.13
N SER A 303 23.74 12.96 -6.33
CA SER A 303 24.85 12.09 -6.75
C SER A 303 24.37 10.80 -7.42
N ALA A 304 23.11 10.41 -7.17
CA ALA A 304 22.48 9.26 -7.80
C ALA A 304 22.29 9.45 -9.32
N ASN A 305 22.88 8.56 -10.11
CA ASN A 305 22.79 8.56 -11.58
C ASN A 305 22.56 7.13 -12.12
N PRO A 306 21.37 6.54 -11.88
CA PRO A 306 21.08 5.18 -12.29
C PRO A 306 21.18 5.04 -13.82
N GLN A 307 21.85 3.99 -14.27
CA GLN A 307 21.96 3.67 -15.68
C GLN A 307 20.76 2.82 -16.09
N GLY A 308 19.72 3.48 -16.60
CA GLY A 308 18.51 2.83 -17.08
C GLY A 308 18.63 2.26 -18.49
N VAL A 309 17.58 1.57 -18.91
CA VAL A 309 17.40 1.13 -20.29
C VAL A 309 16.21 1.84 -20.95
N ARG A 310 16.09 1.74 -22.28
CA ARG A 310 14.89 2.23 -22.98
C ARG A 310 13.80 1.18 -22.98
N ALA A 311 12.55 1.61 -22.97
CA ALA A 311 11.39 0.72 -22.97
C ALA A 311 11.42 -0.27 -24.15
N GLU A 312 11.92 0.15 -25.31
CA GLU A 312 12.03 -0.67 -26.51
C GLU A 312 13.00 -1.84 -26.35
N SER A 313 14.11 -1.64 -25.62
CA SER A 313 15.09 -2.70 -25.33
C SER A 313 14.60 -3.73 -24.31
N MET A 314 13.49 -3.45 -23.60
CA MET A 314 12.90 -4.42 -22.68
C MET A 314 12.20 -5.54 -23.43
N GLY A 315 12.94 -6.63 -23.66
CA GLY A 315 12.43 -7.91 -24.15
C GLY A 315 12.48 -9.04 -23.13
N GLU A 316 13.17 -8.86 -21.99
CA GLU A 316 13.32 -9.89 -20.96
C GLU A 316 11.96 -10.30 -20.40
N LYS A 317 11.67 -11.60 -20.43
CA LYS A 317 10.48 -12.20 -19.83
C LYS A 317 10.89 -12.96 -18.59
N ARG A 318 10.40 -12.53 -17.44
CA ARG A 318 10.54 -13.22 -16.16
C ARG A 318 9.22 -13.91 -15.82
N SER A 319 9.30 -15.12 -15.29
CA SER A 319 8.12 -15.91 -14.93
C SER A 319 7.51 -15.42 -13.62
N ALA A 320 6.19 -15.54 -13.54
CA ALA A 320 5.46 -15.40 -12.28
C ALA A 320 6.02 -16.38 -11.23
N SER A 321 5.92 -16.02 -9.96
CA SER A 321 6.29 -16.91 -8.86
C SER A 321 5.29 -18.06 -8.72
N THR A 322 5.73 -19.19 -8.18
CA THR A 322 4.80 -20.24 -7.70
C THR A 322 4.20 -19.81 -6.37
N CYS A 323 2.90 -20.07 -6.16
CA CYS A 323 2.28 -19.74 -4.89
C CYS A 323 2.87 -20.62 -3.77
N PRO A 324 3.21 -20.03 -2.60
CA PRO A 324 3.59 -20.79 -1.42
C PRO A 324 2.46 -21.76 -1.06
N ALA A 325 2.83 -22.99 -0.65
CA ALA A 325 1.86 -23.96 -0.17
C ALA A 325 1.35 -23.56 1.22
N VAL A 326 0.07 -23.84 1.51
CA VAL A 326 -0.47 -23.64 2.86
C VAL A 326 0.21 -24.60 3.83
N ALA A 327 0.77 -24.05 4.90
CA ALA A 327 1.52 -24.74 5.95
C ALA A 327 1.28 -24.06 7.31
N ASN A 328 1.97 -24.50 8.36
CA ASN A 328 1.84 -23.86 9.68
C ASN A 328 2.47 -22.46 9.73
N SER A 329 3.56 -22.24 8.98
CA SER A 329 4.23 -20.93 8.84
C SER A 329 3.63 -20.04 7.74
N TRP A 330 2.73 -20.57 6.91
CA TRP A 330 2.10 -19.84 5.81
C TRP A 330 0.63 -20.24 5.65
N THR A 331 -0.29 -19.41 6.12
CA THR A 331 -1.72 -19.72 6.14
C THR A 331 -2.54 -18.98 5.08
N ALA A 332 -1.87 -18.24 4.19
CA ALA A 332 -2.53 -17.56 3.07
C ALA A 332 -2.83 -18.53 1.93
N SER A 333 -4.11 -18.73 1.62
CA SER A 333 -4.52 -19.57 0.48
C SER A 333 -4.45 -18.80 -0.83
N SER A 334 -4.03 -19.45 -1.91
CA SER A 334 -4.10 -18.86 -3.26
C SER A 334 -5.53 -18.80 -3.82
N ARG A 335 -6.50 -19.47 -3.18
CA ARG A 335 -7.92 -19.36 -3.52
C ARG A 335 -8.52 -18.19 -2.75
N LEU A 336 -8.77 -17.09 -3.46
CA LEU A 336 -9.23 -15.83 -2.89
C LEU A 336 -10.75 -15.80 -2.65
N PRO A 337 -11.26 -15.02 -1.69
CA PRO A 337 -12.69 -14.75 -1.59
C PRO A 337 -13.23 -14.07 -2.86
N ALA A 338 -14.53 -14.25 -3.11
CA ALA A 338 -15.22 -13.54 -4.19
C ALA A 338 -15.23 -12.03 -3.95
N THR A 339 -15.46 -11.26 -5.00
CA THR A 339 -15.65 -9.80 -4.88
C THR A 339 -16.87 -9.53 -3.98
N PRO A 340 -16.73 -8.73 -2.91
CA PRO A 340 -17.88 -8.33 -2.08
C PRO A 340 -19.00 -7.70 -2.92
N SER A 341 -20.26 -8.04 -2.64
CA SER A 341 -21.43 -7.49 -3.34
C SER A 341 -22.35 -6.77 -2.37
N ALA A 342 -22.44 -5.45 -2.51
CA ALA A 342 -23.34 -4.62 -1.71
C ALA A 342 -24.81 -5.01 -1.94
N GLU A 343 -25.16 -5.39 -3.17
CA GLU A 343 -26.50 -5.83 -3.55
C GLU A 343 -26.87 -7.15 -2.86
N ALA A 344 -25.98 -8.14 -2.88
CA ALA A 344 -26.20 -9.42 -2.20
C ALA A 344 -26.36 -9.22 -0.68
N CYS A 345 -25.52 -8.39 -0.07
CA CYS A 345 -25.58 -8.08 1.36
C CYS A 345 -26.87 -7.35 1.72
N SER A 346 -27.27 -6.33 0.95
CA SER A 346 -28.53 -5.61 1.15
C SER A 346 -29.75 -6.53 1.01
N CYS A 347 -29.76 -7.39 -0.02
CA CYS A 347 -30.83 -8.38 -0.21
C CYS A 347 -30.89 -9.37 0.95
N MET A 348 -29.75 -9.85 1.44
CA MET A 348 -29.69 -10.73 2.60
C MET A 348 -30.32 -10.06 3.82
N VAL A 349 -29.89 -8.84 4.17
CA VAL A 349 -30.40 -8.12 5.35
C VAL A 349 -31.90 -7.87 5.26
N LYS A 350 -32.43 -7.53 4.08
CA LYS A 350 -33.88 -7.33 3.86
C LYS A 350 -34.74 -8.56 4.12
N THR A 351 -34.16 -9.76 4.12
CA THR A 351 -34.87 -11.03 4.38
C THR A 351 -34.86 -11.42 5.86
N LEU A 352 -34.10 -10.70 6.69
CA LEU A 352 -33.96 -10.98 8.11
C LEU A 352 -35.14 -10.39 8.90
N SER A 353 -35.58 -11.13 9.92
CA SER A 353 -36.62 -10.69 10.85
C SER A 353 -36.05 -10.10 12.13
N CYS A 354 -34.77 -10.37 12.43
CA CYS A 354 -33.99 -9.79 13.51
C CYS A 354 -32.71 -9.19 12.92
N VAL A 355 -32.46 -7.92 13.17
CA VAL A 355 -31.27 -7.20 12.69
C VAL A 355 -30.66 -6.45 13.86
N VAL A 356 -29.34 -6.25 13.81
CA VAL A 356 -28.68 -5.35 14.76
C VAL A 356 -29.16 -3.93 14.45
N ASP A 357 -29.49 -3.18 15.49
CA ASP A 357 -29.72 -1.76 15.39
C ASP A 357 -28.49 -1.02 15.95
N LEU A 358 -27.79 -0.28 15.08
CA LEU A 358 -26.63 0.55 15.43
C LEU A 358 -26.97 2.04 15.43
N ASN A 359 -28.21 2.39 15.79
CA ASN A 359 -28.60 3.80 15.96
C ASN A 359 -27.83 4.52 17.09
N ASP A 360 -27.00 3.82 17.87
CA ASP A 360 -26.13 4.42 18.86
C ASP A 360 -24.73 4.72 18.28
N HIS A 361 -24.62 5.89 17.63
CA HIS A 361 -23.35 6.42 17.10
C HIS A 361 -22.41 6.99 18.19
N SER A 362 -22.64 6.70 19.48
CA SER A 362 -21.81 7.24 20.56
C SER A 362 -20.46 6.52 20.71
N LEU A 363 -20.32 5.31 20.15
CA LEU A 363 -19.09 4.52 20.27
C LEU A 363 -18.07 4.85 19.17
N PRO A 364 -16.77 4.90 19.50
CA PRO A 364 -15.72 4.86 18.49
C PRO A 364 -15.82 3.58 17.64
N LYS A 365 -15.60 3.68 16.33
CA LYS A 365 -15.73 2.54 15.41
C LYS A 365 -14.93 1.29 15.83
N GLU A 366 -13.70 1.46 16.31
CA GLU A 366 -12.88 0.33 16.77
C GLU A 366 -13.53 -0.43 17.94
N GLU A 367 -14.22 0.29 18.83
CA GLU A 367 -14.92 -0.29 19.96
C GLU A 367 -16.21 -1.00 19.50
N GLU A 368 -16.95 -0.38 18.57
CA GLU A 368 -18.11 -0.98 17.92
C GLU A 368 -17.74 -2.29 17.19
N ASP A 369 -16.70 -2.26 16.36
CA ASP A 369 -16.22 -3.43 15.61
C ASP A 369 -15.78 -4.55 16.56
N ARG A 370 -15.12 -4.22 17.68
CA ARG A 370 -14.76 -5.20 18.72
C ARG A 370 -15.99 -5.82 19.37
N MET A 371 -17.00 -5.01 19.71
CA MET A 371 -18.25 -5.50 20.31
C MET A 371 -19.00 -6.42 19.35
N LEU A 372 -19.14 -6.01 18.08
CA LEU A 372 -19.76 -6.81 17.04
C LEU A 372 -19.00 -8.10 16.77
N GLY A 373 -17.66 -8.06 16.76
CA GLY A 373 -16.82 -9.25 16.61
C GLY A 373 -17.04 -10.27 17.73
N ASN A 374 -17.10 -9.81 18.98
CA ASN A 374 -17.39 -10.66 20.13
C ASN A 374 -18.81 -11.25 20.08
N ALA A 375 -19.80 -10.45 19.71
CA ALA A 375 -21.17 -10.89 19.53
C ALA A 375 -21.27 -11.98 18.45
N LEU A 376 -20.60 -11.76 17.31
CA LEU A 376 -20.55 -12.73 16.24
C LEU A 376 -19.96 -14.07 16.69
N ALA A 377 -18.82 -14.02 17.40
CA ALA A 377 -18.16 -15.22 17.92
C ALA A 377 -19.06 -16.02 18.88
N ASP A 378 -19.74 -15.35 19.81
CA ASP A 378 -20.67 -16.00 20.76
C ASP A 378 -21.85 -16.67 20.04
N VAL A 379 -22.48 -15.96 19.09
CA VAL A 379 -23.66 -16.47 18.38
C VAL A 379 -23.27 -17.62 17.46
N CYS A 380 -22.12 -17.55 16.78
CA CYS A 380 -21.63 -18.64 15.94
C CYS A 380 -21.20 -19.89 16.72
N GLY A 381 -21.06 -19.80 18.05
CA GLY A 381 -20.98 -20.98 18.92
C GLY A 381 -22.32 -21.69 19.13
N LYS A 382 -23.44 -21.06 18.77
CA LYS A 382 -24.82 -21.51 19.03
C LYS A 382 -25.62 -21.87 17.78
N VAL A 383 -25.22 -21.35 16.61
CA VAL A 383 -25.83 -21.61 15.29
C VAL A 383 -24.75 -21.89 14.23
N ASP A 384 -25.15 -22.52 13.12
CA ASP A 384 -24.27 -22.69 11.96
C ASP A 384 -24.04 -21.34 11.26
N CYS A 385 -22.80 -20.87 11.27
CA CYS A 385 -22.38 -19.62 10.60
C CYS A 385 -21.65 -19.84 9.26
N SER A 386 -21.73 -21.04 8.67
CA SER A 386 -21.05 -21.38 7.42
C SER A 386 -21.28 -20.38 6.27
N ASP A 387 -22.47 -19.79 6.18
CA ASP A 387 -22.84 -18.79 5.17
C ASP A 387 -22.14 -17.42 5.33
N ILE A 388 -21.61 -17.09 6.52
CA ILE A 388 -20.93 -15.82 6.82
C ILE A 388 -19.46 -16.00 7.25
N ASN A 389 -19.00 -17.25 7.39
CA ASN A 389 -17.65 -17.56 7.83
C ASN A 389 -16.58 -17.10 6.82
N VAL A 390 -15.43 -16.72 7.37
CA VAL A 390 -14.26 -16.23 6.66
C VAL A 390 -13.04 -17.05 7.10
N GLU A 391 -12.58 -17.99 6.27
CA GLU A 391 -11.44 -18.87 6.61
C GLU A 391 -10.40 -18.91 5.49
N ALA A 392 -9.31 -18.18 5.69
CA ALA A 392 -8.25 -18.04 4.68
C ALA A 392 -7.52 -19.36 4.41
N ARG A 393 -7.12 -20.08 5.47
CA ARG A 393 -6.26 -21.28 5.38
C ARG A 393 -6.86 -22.34 4.46
N ASP A 394 -8.13 -22.67 4.68
CA ASP A 394 -8.83 -23.71 3.93
C ASP A 394 -9.54 -23.18 2.67
N ALA A 395 -9.51 -21.85 2.46
CA ALA A 395 -10.31 -21.14 1.46
C ALA A 395 -11.81 -21.45 1.55
N LYS A 396 -12.37 -21.33 2.75
CA LYS A 396 -13.81 -21.46 2.98
C LYS A 396 -14.37 -20.07 3.24
N TYR A 397 -15.13 -19.57 2.28
CA TYR A 397 -15.77 -18.26 2.33
C TYR A 397 -17.26 -18.47 2.13
N GLY A 398 -18.05 -18.15 3.15
CA GLY A 398 -19.50 -18.20 3.07
C GLY A 398 -20.03 -17.23 2.01
N LYS A 399 -21.26 -17.46 1.52
CA LYS A 399 -21.87 -16.60 0.49
C LYS A 399 -22.03 -15.12 0.89
N TYR A 400 -22.04 -14.84 2.20
CA TYR A 400 -22.14 -13.51 2.79
C TYR A 400 -20.85 -13.10 3.55
N SER A 401 -19.74 -13.81 3.31
CA SER A 401 -18.46 -13.55 3.99
C SER A 401 -17.88 -12.17 3.66
N GLY A 402 -18.23 -11.62 2.50
CA GLY A 402 -17.87 -10.27 2.06
C GLY A 402 -18.84 -9.17 2.52
N CYS A 403 -19.88 -9.51 3.28
CA CYS A 403 -20.75 -8.49 3.88
C CYS A 403 -20.09 -7.82 5.08
N SER A 404 -20.58 -6.63 5.42
CA SER A 404 -20.05 -5.88 6.56
C SER A 404 -20.15 -6.70 7.85
N LEU A 405 -19.30 -6.41 8.83
CA LEU A 405 -19.38 -7.05 10.14
C LEU A 405 -20.79 -6.91 10.75
N HIS A 406 -21.39 -5.73 10.63
CA HIS A 406 -22.77 -5.47 11.02
C HIS A 406 -23.78 -6.42 10.36
N ASP A 407 -23.71 -6.58 9.03
CA ASP A 407 -24.65 -7.42 8.28
C ASP A 407 -24.47 -8.91 8.65
N ARG A 408 -23.22 -9.34 8.86
CA ARG A 408 -22.90 -10.71 9.29
C ARG A 408 -23.43 -10.99 10.70
N VAL A 409 -23.31 -10.05 11.63
CA VAL A 409 -23.87 -10.18 12.98
C VAL A 409 -25.40 -10.22 12.92
N SER A 410 -26.01 -9.36 12.10
CA SER A 410 -27.46 -9.38 11.87
C SER A 410 -27.93 -10.73 11.33
N TRP A 411 -27.20 -11.30 10.37
CA TRP A 411 -27.47 -12.64 9.87
C TRP A 411 -27.40 -13.70 10.98
N ALA A 412 -26.34 -13.67 11.80
CA ALA A 412 -26.14 -14.63 12.88
C ALA A 412 -27.24 -14.54 13.95
N TYR A 413 -27.61 -13.32 14.37
CA TYR A 413 -28.70 -13.12 15.33
C TYR A 413 -30.05 -13.56 14.78
N ASN A 414 -30.34 -13.30 13.49
CA ASN A 414 -31.55 -13.81 12.87
C ASN A 414 -31.59 -15.34 12.82
N ALA A 415 -30.46 -15.99 12.54
CA ALA A 415 -30.36 -17.45 12.59
C ALA A 415 -30.62 -17.99 14.00
N TYR A 416 -30.09 -17.32 15.03
CA TYR A 416 -30.33 -17.67 16.43
C TYR A 416 -31.78 -17.41 16.86
N TYR A 417 -32.39 -16.32 16.42
CA TYR A 417 -33.79 -15.98 16.70
C TYR A 417 -34.79 -16.99 16.10
N LYS A 418 -34.44 -17.59 14.96
CA LYS A 418 -35.28 -18.60 14.29
C LYS A 418 -35.09 -20.02 14.83
N LYS A 419 -34.09 -20.25 15.68
CA LYS A 419 -33.83 -21.51 16.37
C LYS A 419 -34.70 -21.60 17.62
#